data_AF-A0A1Y6G9F7-F1
#
_entry.id   AF-A0A1Y6G9F7-F1
#
_cell.length_a   1.000
_cell.length_b   1.000
_cell.length_c   1.000
_cell.angle_alpha   90.00
_cell.angle_beta   90.00
_cell.angle_gamma   90.00
#
_symmetry.space_group_name_H-M   'P 1'
#
loop_
_entity.id
_entity.type
_entity.pdbx_description
1 polymer ?
#
loop_
_entity_poly.entity_id
_entity_poly.type
_entity_poly.pdbx_seq_one_letter_code
_entity_poly.pdbx_strand_id
1 'polypeptide(L)'
;MKKTKAVHDFSFHHLIRGIILIGFMLLLFKLLLTNNISLLIAPKMLRFIYFTLFVLLILGILLIIRATSEQKHSYHCECDGEHSYPTSIGKGLFLYLLFIIPITTGFLFGNNVLDSSVAMNRTIKLGSSSQDTNQIKTVKGNEKSEKTKSTSDTNKTSFTADTKNNLDNQPEPLTIKEYDKLKNDMVQTKKININDQLYVPMMTIIQDNLPSMIGKTVSTKGFVYREKNFMQNQIIVARFGISCCVADASVYGIMASGNVATLPKDKWVQVTGTIEQTQYDGGTIPTINIKQISKIAAPKQPYVFDVGIKIE
;
A
#
# COMPACT_ATOMS: atom_id res chain seq x y z
N MET A 1 35.74 46.33 -14.53
CA MET A 1 34.33 45.84 -14.53
C MET A 1 34.30 44.33 -14.77
N LYS A 2 33.35 43.62 -14.13
CA LYS A 2 33.03 42.18 -14.25
C LYS A 2 33.94 41.18 -13.49
N LYS A 3 33.62 40.97 -12.21
CA LYS A 3 33.81 39.67 -11.52
C LYS A 3 32.65 39.34 -10.56
N THR A 4 31.43 39.77 -10.88
CA THR A 4 30.23 39.62 -10.04
C THR A 4 29.28 38.47 -10.43
N LYS A 5 29.53 37.76 -11.53
CA LYS A 5 28.58 36.75 -12.03
C LYS A 5 28.59 35.42 -11.26
N ALA A 6 29.72 34.96 -10.74
CA ALA A 6 29.81 33.63 -10.11
C ALA A 6 29.16 33.56 -8.72
N VAL A 7 29.16 34.66 -7.96
CA VAL A 7 28.63 34.70 -6.57
C VAL A 7 27.10 34.63 -6.54
N HIS A 8 26.44 35.19 -7.56
CA HIS A 8 24.99 35.23 -7.63
C HIS A 8 24.37 33.86 -7.95
N ASP A 9 25.14 32.95 -8.56
CA ASP A 9 24.66 31.63 -9.00
C ASP A 9 24.46 30.69 -7.80
N PHE A 10 25.43 30.65 -6.87
CA PHE A 10 25.38 29.77 -5.70
C PHE A 10 24.26 30.16 -4.71
N SER A 11 24.11 31.45 -4.39
CA SER A 11 23.03 31.93 -3.51
C SER A 11 21.65 31.67 -4.11
N PHE A 12 21.49 31.87 -5.42
CA PHE A 12 20.24 31.60 -6.15
C PHE A 12 19.87 30.11 -6.12
N HIS A 13 20.84 29.21 -6.32
CA HIS A 13 20.59 27.76 -6.20
C HIS A 13 20.20 27.33 -4.78
N HIS A 14 20.79 27.91 -3.74
CA HIS A 14 20.39 27.66 -2.35
C HIS A 14 18.98 28.14 -2.06
N LEU A 15 18.61 29.33 -2.56
CA LEU A 15 17.26 29.88 -2.43
C LEU A 15 16.22 28.97 -3.08
N ILE A 16 16.43 28.56 -4.33
CA ILE A 16 15.51 27.65 -5.04
C ILE A 16 15.37 26.32 -4.31
N ARG A 17 16.48 25.71 -3.88
CA ARG A 17 16.44 24.45 -3.12
C ARG A 17 15.67 24.61 -1.80
N GLY A 18 15.87 25.72 -1.09
CA GLY A 18 15.11 26.05 0.12
C GLY A 18 13.60 26.17 -0.15
N ILE A 19 13.22 26.90 -1.20
CA ILE A 19 11.81 27.04 -1.63
C ILE A 19 11.20 25.68 -1.98
N ILE A 20 11.94 24.81 -2.67
CA ILE A 20 11.48 23.45 -3.03
C ILE A 20 11.25 22.59 -1.78
N LEU A 21 12.18 22.60 -0.81
CA LEU A 21 12.02 21.86 0.45
C LEU A 21 10.82 22.37 1.25
N ILE A 22 10.65 23.69 1.35
CA ILE A 22 9.46 24.29 1.98
C ILE A 22 8.20 23.91 1.19
N GLY A 23 8.25 23.86 -0.13
CA GLY A 23 7.15 23.41 -0.98
C GLY A 23 6.72 21.97 -0.69
N PHE A 24 7.67 21.04 -0.55
CA PHE A 24 7.38 19.66 -0.13
C PHE A 24 6.84 19.59 1.31
N MET A 25 7.42 20.38 2.23
CA MET A 25 6.92 20.49 3.60
C MET A 25 5.44 20.93 3.60
N LEU A 26 5.11 22.01 2.89
CA LEU A 26 3.74 22.53 2.80
C LEU A 26 2.78 21.53 2.13
N LEU A 27 3.24 20.79 1.13
CA LEU A 27 2.47 19.72 0.51
C LEU A 27 2.14 18.62 1.54
N LEU A 28 3.14 18.13 2.26
CA LEU A 28 2.94 17.11 3.30
C LEU A 28 2.05 17.64 4.42
N PHE A 29 2.23 18.89 4.83
CA PHE A 29 1.38 19.54 5.84
C PHE A 29 -0.08 19.63 5.38
N LYS A 30 -0.34 20.03 4.14
CA LYS A 30 -1.69 20.02 3.54
C LYS A 30 -2.29 18.61 3.58
N LEU A 31 -1.54 17.58 3.18
CA LEU A 31 -2.01 16.19 3.19
C LEU A 31 -2.31 15.66 4.60
N LEU A 32 -1.55 16.09 5.61
CA LEU A 32 -1.80 15.77 7.01
C LEU A 32 -3.07 16.46 7.53
N LEU A 33 -3.25 17.76 7.26
CA LEU A 33 -4.43 18.51 7.71
C LEU A 33 -5.73 18.03 7.08
N THR A 34 -5.68 17.69 5.78
CA THR A 34 -6.84 17.16 5.04
C THR A 34 -7.14 15.70 5.37
N ASN A 35 -6.26 15.01 6.11
CA ASN A 35 -6.31 13.57 6.35
C ASN A 35 -6.26 12.68 5.08
N ASN A 36 -5.98 13.29 3.92
CA ASN A 36 -5.82 12.58 2.64
C ASN A 36 -4.51 11.78 2.58
N ILE A 37 -3.60 11.96 3.54
CA ILE A 37 -2.38 11.15 3.66
C ILE A 37 -2.69 9.65 3.79
N SER A 38 -3.84 9.29 4.39
CA SER A 38 -4.33 7.91 4.52
C SER A 38 -4.62 7.25 3.17
N LEU A 39 -4.81 8.06 2.12
CA LEU A 39 -5.01 7.58 0.75
C LEU A 39 -3.70 7.25 0.02
N LEU A 40 -2.56 7.67 0.57
CA LEU A 40 -1.24 7.55 -0.05
C LEU A 40 -0.33 6.59 0.74
N ILE A 41 -0.48 6.55 2.06
CA ILE A 41 0.48 5.94 2.98
C ILE A 41 -0.26 5.18 4.08
N ALA A 42 0.34 4.07 4.53
CA ALA A 42 -0.19 3.28 5.62
C ALA A 42 -0.02 4.01 6.99
N PRO A 43 -0.99 3.93 7.93
CA PRO A 43 -0.95 4.66 9.20
C PRO A 43 0.35 4.53 9.99
N LYS A 44 0.96 3.33 10.00
CA LYS A 44 2.22 3.09 10.72
C LYS A 44 3.38 3.98 10.26
N MET A 45 3.32 4.51 9.04
CA MET A 45 4.36 5.38 8.48
C MET A 45 4.18 6.86 8.86
N LEU A 46 3.05 7.23 9.49
CA LEU A 46 2.75 8.63 9.84
C LEU A 46 3.80 9.24 10.77
N ARG A 47 4.38 8.45 11.68
CA ARG A 47 5.47 8.92 12.54
C ARG A 47 6.68 9.41 11.74
N PHE A 48 7.05 8.70 10.68
CA PHE A 48 8.14 9.11 9.79
C PHE A 48 7.77 10.34 8.96
N ILE A 49 6.49 10.52 8.60
CA ILE A 49 6.02 11.72 7.91
C ILE A 49 6.13 12.96 8.80
N TYR A 50 5.73 12.87 10.07
CA TYR A 50 5.92 13.98 11.01
C TYR A 50 7.40 14.33 11.20
N PHE A 51 8.27 13.33 11.32
CA PHE A 51 9.71 13.53 11.38
C PHE A 51 10.24 14.20 10.11
N THR A 52 9.82 13.74 8.93
CA THR A 52 10.21 14.31 7.63
C THR A 52 9.77 15.76 7.51
N LEU A 53 8.53 16.07 7.93
CA LEU A 53 8.01 17.44 7.94
C LEU A 53 8.91 18.38 8.75
N PHE A 54 9.31 17.95 9.94
CA PHE A 54 10.21 18.70 10.83
C PHE A 54 11.59 18.93 10.20
N VAL A 55 12.20 17.88 9.65
CA VAL A 55 13.52 17.96 9.01
C VAL A 55 13.47 18.87 7.77
N LEU A 56 12.45 18.74 6.92
CA LEU A 56 12.28 19.58 5.73
C LEU A 56 12.09 21.07 6.10
N LEU A 57 11.36 21.35 7.18
CA LEU A 57 11.20 22.70 7.70
C LEU A 57 12.55 23.31 8.12
N ILE A 58 13.33 22.59 8.93
CA ILE A 58 14.63 23.08 9.42
C ILE A 58 15.60 23.29 8.25
N LEU A 59 15.76 22.29 7.37
CA LEU A 59 16.66 22.39 6.23
C LEU A 59 16.22 23.49 5.25
N GLY A 60 14.91 23.62 5.01
CA GLY A 60 14.36 24.69 4.18
C GLY A 60 14.68 26.08 4.73
N ILE A 61 14.46 26.31 6.02
CA ILE A 61 14.78 27.58 6.68
C ILE A 61 16.28 27.87 6.63
N LEU A 62 17.13 26.88 6.99
CA LEU A 62 18.58 27.07 6.99
C LEU A 62 19.13 27.40 5.60
N LEU A 63 18.62 26.76 4.54
CA LEU A 63 19.02 27.07 3.16
C LEU A 63 18.58 28.47 2.73
N ILE A 64 17.38 28.93 3.13
CA ILE A 64 16.91 30.28 2.83
C ILE A 64 17.76 31.32 3.57
N ILE A 65 18.00 31.13 4.87
CA ILE A 65 18.85 32.03 5.67
C ILE A 65 20.27 32.09 5.09
N ARG A 66 20.84 30.94 4.71
CA ARG A 66 22.17 30.88 4.09
C ARG A 66 22.20 31.56 2.72
N ALA A 67 21.12 31.48 1.95
CA ALA A 67 21.03 32.18 0.66
C ALA A 67 20.94 33.70 0.84
N THR A 68 20.24 34.18 1.87
CA THR A 68 20.04 35.61 2.15
C THR A 68 21.17 36.23 2.98
N SER A 69 22.01 35.42 3.62
CA SER A 69 23.17 35.90 4.39
C SER A 69 24.27 36.36 3.44
N GLU A 70 24.71 37.61 3.58
CA GLU A 70 25.81 38.18 2.79
C GLU A 70 27.20 37.58 3.14
N GLN A 71 27.28 36.67 4.11
CA GLN A 71 28.55 36.14 4.58
C GLN A 71 29.16 35.11 3.61
N LYS A 72 30.23 35.56 2.95
CA LYS A 72 31.10 34.81 2.05
C LYS A 72 31.96 33.81 2.83
N HIS A 73 31.42 32.65 3.15
CA HIS A 73 32.24 31.52 3.57
C HIS A 73 32.11 30.36 2.58
N SER A 74 33.09 30.32 1.66
CA SER A 74 33.42 29.16 0.83
C SER A 74 34.06 28.09 1.72
N TYR A 75 33.26 27.39 2.51
CA TYR A 75 33.68 26.09 3.00
C TYR A 75 33.51 25.12 1.83
N HIS A 76 34.59 24.87 1.09
CA HIS A 76 34.73 23.63 0.35
C HIS A 76 34.70 22.53 1.42
N CYS A 77 33.53 21.91 1.63
CA CYS A 77 33.52 20.62 2.29
C CYS A 77 34.25 19.67 1.34
N GLU A 78 35.42 19.24 1.76
CA GLU A 78 36.24 18.19 1.18
C GLU A 78 35.57 16.83 1.42
N CYS A 79 34.28 16.74 1.08
CA CYS A 79 33.58 15.49 0.90
C CYS A 79 33.86 15.05 -0.53
N ASP A 80 34.50 13.90 -0.67
CA ASP A 80 34.97 13.26 -1.90
C ASP A 80 33.80 12.86 -2.84
N GLY A 81 33.08 13.85 -3.33
CA GLY A 81 31.92 13.69 -4.19
C GLY A 81 31.64 14.98 -4.94
N GLU A 82 31.64 14.90 -6.28
CA GLU A 82 31.30 15.99 -7.18
C GLU A 82 29.83 16.46 -7.00
N HIS A 83 29.54 17.20 -5.94
CA HIS A 83 28.31 18.00 -5.84
C HIS A 83 28.51 19.35 -6.53
N SER A 84 28.99 19.32 -7.78
CA SER A 84 29.13 20.52 -8.60
C SER A 84 27.74 20.97 -9.09
N TYR A 85 27.52 22.28 -9.08
CA TYR A 85 26.28 22.86 -9.58
C TYR A 85 26.23 22.68 -11.10
N PRO A 86 25.06 22.37 -11.68
CA PRO A 86 24.94 22.27 -13.12
C PRO A 86 25.27 23.63 -13.73
N THR A 87 26.42 23.73 -14.40
CA THR A 87 26.94 24.96 -15.01
C THR A 87 26.11 25.43 -16.21
N SER A 88 25.16 24.60 -16.67
CA SER A 88 24.26 24.90 -17.78
C SER A 88 22.84 25.18 -17.27
N ILE A 89 22.31 26.35 -17.63
CA ILE A 89 20.95 26.81 -17.30
C ILE A 89 19.90 25.77 -17.70
N GLY A 90 20.06 25.11 -18.85
CA GLY A 90 19.12 24.08 -19.31
C GLY A 90 19.14 22.81 -18.46
N LYS A 91 20.32 22.34 -18.03
CA LYS A 91 20.45 21.19 -17.13
C LYS A 91 19.89 21.50 -15.74
N GLY A 92 20.12 22.73 -15.25
CA GLY A 92 19.55 23.22 -14.00
C GLY A 92 18.02 23.25 -14.05
N LEU A 93 17.45 23.81 -15.11
CA LEU A 93 15.99 23.87 -15.30
C LEU A 93 15.36 22.47 -15.30
N PHE A 94 15.91 21.53 -16.08
CA PHE A 94 15.42 20.15 -16.13
C PHE A 94 15.45 19.47 -14.74
N LEU A 95 16.54 19.66 -13.99
CA LEU A 95 16.68 19.08 -12.65
C LEU A 95 15.70 19.67 -11.65
N TYR A 96 15.45 20.99 -11.67
CA TYR A 96 14.46 21.61 -10.78
C TYR A 96 13.01 21.27 -11.15
N LEU A 97 12.74 21.15 -12.45
CA LEU A 97 11.43 20.73 -12.96
C LEU A 97 11.02 19.35 -12.38
N LEU A 98 11.98 18.43 -12.24
CA LEU A 98 11.77 17.11 -11.65
C LEU A 98 11.18 17.17 -10.23
N PHE A 99 11.49 18.22 -9.45
CA PHE A 99 10.98 18.41 -8.09
C PHE A 99 9.74 19.29 -8.03
N ILE A 100 9.63 20.29 -8.92
CA ILE A 100 8.49 21.21 -8.96
C ILE A 100 7.23 20.51 -9.50
N ILE A 101 7.37 19.59 -10.47
CA ILE A 101 6.23 18.83 -11.02
C ILE A 101 5.49 18.02 -9.94
N PRO A 102 6.16 17.20 -9.10
CA PRO A 102 5.49 16.51 -7.99
C PRO A 102 4.78 17.44 -7.01
N ILE A 103 5.38 18.59 -6.67
CA ILE A 103 4.78 19.56 -5.75
C ILE A 103 3.49 20.12 -6.36
N THR A 104 3.59 20.67 -7.57
CA THR A 104 2.44 21.27 -8.27
C THR A 104 1.33 20.26 -8.49
N THR A 105 1.66 19.06 -8.95
CA THR A 105 0.71 17.96 -9.14
C THR A 105 0.06 17.54 -7.82
N GLY A 106 0.83 17.41 -6.74
CA GLY A 106 0.30 17.06 -5.42
C GLY A 106 -0.67 18.10 -4.87
N PHE A 107 -0.41 19.39 -5.11
CA PHE A 107 -1.32 20.46 -4.71
C PHE A 107 -2.61 20.48 -5.55
N LEU A 108 -2.53 20.15 -6.84
CA LEU A 108 -3.66 20.19 -7.78
C LEU A 108 -4.54 18.92 -7.76
N PHE A 109 -3.96 17.72 -7.60
CA PHE A 109 -4.64 16.44 -7.90
C PHE A 109 -4.70 15.42 -6.74
N GLY A 110 -4.21 15.75 -5.53
CA GLY A 110 -3.89 14.77 -4.46
C GLY A 110 -5.03 13.98 -3.80
N ASN A 111 -6.24 13.88 -4.36
CA ASN A 111 -7.42 13.35 -3.66
C ASN A 111 -8.08 12.11 -4.30
N ASN A 112 -7.39 11.36 -5.15
CA ASN A 112 -7.97 10.20 -5.83
C ASN A 112 -7.53 8.88 -5.19
N VAL A 113 -8.44 7.91 -5.15
CA VAL A 113 -8.16 6.51 -4.79
C VAL A 113 -7.59 5.76 -5.99
N LEU A 114 -6.79 4.70 -5.74
CA LEU A 114 -6.38 3.81 -6.82
C LEU A 114 -7.61 3.16 -7.46
N ASP A 115 -7.60 3.14 -8.80
CA ASP A 115 -8.71 2.72 -9.64
C ASP A 115 -8.42 1.38 -10.32
N SER A 116 -9.42 0.72 -10.92
CA SER A 116 -9.25 -0.56 -11.63
C SER A 116 -8.20 -0.51 -12.73
N SER A 117 -7.97 0.67 -13.32
CA SER A 117 -6.91 0.88 -14.30
C SER A 117 -5.50 0.59 -13.75
N VAL A 118 -5.28 0.86 -12.47
CA VAL A 118 -4.03 0.53 -11.78
C VAL A 118 -3.98 -0.95 -11.40
N ALA A 119 -5.13 -1.57 -11.12
CA ALA A 119 -5.22 -3.00 -10.85
C ALA A 119 -4.79 -3.86 -12.05
N MET A 120 -5.14 -3.45 -13.28
CA MET A 120 -4.75 -4.15 -14.52
C MET A 120 -3.23 -4.30 -14.71
N ASN A 121 -2.44 -3.37 -14.15
CA ASN A 121 -0.99 -3.34 -14.28
C ASN A 121 -0.28 -3.91 -13.05
N ARG A 122 -1.01 -4.53 -12.11
CA ARG A 122 -0.49 -5.08 -10.86
C ARG A 122 -0.80 -6.57 -10.73
N THR A 123 -0.02 -7.27 -9.91
CA THR A 123 -0.26 -8.68 -9.58
C THR A 123 -1.58 -8.81 -8.81
N ILE A 124 -2.52 -9.57 -9.35
CA ILE A 124 -3.79 -9.89 -8.71
C ILE A 124 -3.67 -11.24 -8.03
N LYS A 125 -3.88 -11.27 -6.72
CA LYS A 125 -3.85 -12.50 -5.92
C LYS A 125 -5.26 -13.11 -5.89
N LEU A 126 -5.55 -13.97 -6.86
CA LEU A 126 -6.84 -14.65 -7.03
C LEU A 126 -6.84 -16.13 -6.61
N GLY A 127 -5.68 -16.68 -6.25
CA GLY A 127 -5.48 -18.04 -5.76
C GLY A 127 -3.98 -18.35 -5.65
N SER A 128 -3.60 -19.40 -4.90
CA SER A 128 -2.19 -19.73 -4.67
C SER A 128 -1.43 -20.23 -5.91
N SER A 129 -2.15 -20.55 -7.00
CA SER A 129 -1.57 -21.11 -8.23
C SER A 129 -1.49 -20.12 -9.41
N SER A 130 -1.92 -18.87 -9.27
CA SER A 130 -1.67 -17.84 -10.29
C SER A 130 -0.35 -17.12 -10.01
N GLN A 131 0.74 -17.89 -9.97
CA GLN A 131 2.07 -17.37 -10.24
C GLN A 131 2.36 -17.64 -11.71
N ASP A 132 2.25 -16.60 -12.53
CA ASP A 132 2.99 -16.59 -13.78
C ASP A 132 4.25 -15.72 -13.61
N THR A 133 5.34 -16.44 -13.34
CA THR A 133 6.64 -16.30 -13.98
C THR A 133 7.15 -14.88 -14.21
N ASN A 134 7.91 -14.36 -13.24
CA ASN A 134 9.27 -13.88 -13.52
C ASN A 134 10.10 -13.67 -12.26
N GLN A 135 11.21 -14.40 -12.22
CA GLN A 135 12.39 -14.26 -11.35
C GLN A 135 12.32 -14.87 -9.93
N ILE A 136 12.52 -16.20 -9.88
CA ILE A 136 13.39 -16.77 -8.85
C ILE A 136 14.41 -17.66 -9.58
N LYS A 137 15.64 -17.15 -9.71
CA LYS A 137 16.79 -17.99 -10.05
C LYS A 137 17.07 -18.91 -8.87
N THR A 138 17.00 -20.20 -9.19
CA THR A 138 17.44 -21.35 -8.43
C THR A 138 18.81 -21.14 -7.79
N VAL A 139 18.91 -21.37 -6.48
CA VAL A 139 20.15 -21.91 -5.88
C VAL A 139 19.78 -23.20 -5.17
N LYS A 140 20.32 -24.30 -5.70
CA LYS A 140 20.25 -25.65 -5.15
C LYS A 140 21.02 -25.71 -3.83
N GLY A 141 20.48 -26.42 -2.85
CA GLY A 141 21.17 -26.90 -1.66
C GLY A 141 20.37 -28.05 -1.04
N ASN A 142 20.96 -29.25 -1.06
CA ASN A 142 20.39 -30.55 -0.72
C ASN A 142 20.17 -30.77 0.79
N GLU A 143 19.21 -31.68 1.09
CA GLU A 143 19.14 -32.64 2.22
C GLU A 143 19.09 -32.04 3.66
N LYS A 144 18.38 -32.55 4.67
CA LYS A 144 17.72 -33.84 4.94
C LYS A 144 16.75 -33.65 6.12
N SER A 145 15.78 -34.56 6.20
CA SER A 145 14.79 -34.77 7.28
C SER A 145 15.41 -35.00 8.67
N GLU A 146 14.77 -34.51 9.75
CA GLU A 146 14.55 -35.30 10.97
C GLU A 146 13.42 -34.77 11.89
N LYS A 147 12.66 -35.72 12.44
CA LYS A 147 11.59 -35.58 13.45
C LYS A 147 12.17 -35.17 14.81
N THR A 148 11.36 -34.60 15.71
CA THR A 148 10.98 -35.21 17.01
C THR A 148 9.90 -34.39 17.74
N LYS A 149 9.03 -35.15 18.43
CA LYS A 149 7.87 -34.79 19.27
C LYS A 149 8.27 -34.17 20.63
N SER A 150 7.37 -33.33 21.17
CA SER A 150 6.73 -33.41 22.52
C SER A 150 6.40 -32.00 23.00
N THR A 151 5.16 -31.59 23.33
CA THR A 151 4.15 -32.02 24.33
C THR A 151 4.07 -30.95 25.43
N SER A 152 2.88 -30.36 25.61
CA SER A 152 2.34 -29.65 26.79
C SER A 152 3.04 -28.32 27.19
N ASP A 153 2.38 -27.25 27.62
CA ASP A 153 1.10 -27.09 28.31
C ASP A 153 0.42 -25.73 28.03
N THR A 154 -0.91 -25.80 28.04
CA THR A 154 -1.88 -24.85 28.59
C THR A 154 -1.36 -23.46 29.03
N ASN A 155 -1.76 -22.42 28.31
CA ASN A 155 -2.25 -21.20 28.96
C ASN A 155 -3.32 -20.50 28.12
N LYS A 156 -4.45 -20.31 28.78
CA LYS A 156 -5.74 -19.84 28.28
C LYS A 156 -5.74 -18.32 28.34
N THR A 157 -5.57 -17.65 27.21
CA THR A 157 -5.76 -16.19 27.13
C THR A 157 -6.88 -15.89 26.15
N SER A 158 -8.07 -15.77 26.74
CA SER A 158 -9.26 -15.15 26.16
C SER A 158 -8.96 -13.70 25.79
N PHE A 159 -9.26 -13.33 24.55
CA PHE A 159 -9.16 -11.96 24.06
C PHE A 159 -10.24 -11.12 24.74
N THR A 160 -9.87 -10.38 25.79
CA THR A 160 -10.60 -9.20 26.23
C THR A 160 -10.16 -8.03 25.39
N ALA A 161 -11.14 -7.41 24.74
CA ALA A 161 -10.97 -6.11 24.12
C ALA A 161 -10.78 -5.08 25.23
N ASP A 162 -9.54 -4.71 25.53
CA ASP A 162 -9.25 -3.56 26.39
C ASP A 162 -8.29 -2.58 25.72
N THR A 163 -8.78 -1.35 25.74
CA THR A 163 -8.34 -0.12 25.09
C THR A 163 -6.94 0.33 25.50
N LYS A 164 -6.05 0.61 24.51
CA LYS A 164 -5.05 1.69 24.60
C LYS A 164 -4.78 2.35 23.23
N ASN A 165 -5.01 3.66 23.21
CA ASN A 165 -4.53 4.69 22.27
C ASN A 165 -4.98 4.66 20.79
N ASN A 166 -6.00 5.47 20.57
CA ASN A 166 -6.61 5.88 19.31
C ASN A 166 -5.67 6.86 18.55
N LEU A 167 -4.67 6.32 17.81
CA LEU A 167 -3.99 7.06 16.72
C LEU A 167 -3.35 6.18 15.64
N ASP A 168 -3.50 4.85 15.69
CA ASP A 168 -3.00 3.93 14.64
C ASP A 168 -4.09 2.91 14.29
N ASN A 169 -4.87 3.18 13.25
CA ASN A 169 -5.96 2.29 12.79
C ASN A 169 -5.46 1.09 11.95
N GLN A 170 -4.16 0.82 11.93
CA GLN A 170 -3.57 -0.31 11.23
C GLN A 170 -3.38 -1.47 12.23
N PRO A 171 -3.86 -2.69 11.91
CA PRO A 171 -3.65 -3.84 12.78
C PRO A 171 -2.16 -4.17 12.90
N GLU A 172 -1.76 -4.71 14.05
CA GLU A 172 -0.42 -5.26 14.22
C GLU A 172 -0.23 -6.54 13.38
N PRO A 173 1.01 -6.87 12.98
CA PRO A 173 1.32 -8.16 12.38
C PRO A 173 0.83 -9.32 13.25
N LEU A 174 0.13 -10.28 12.65
CA LEU A 174 -0.34 -11.46 13.37
C LEU A 174 0.85 -12.32 13.78
N THR A 175 0.86 -12.83 15.02
CA THR A 175 1.72 -13.95 15.38
C THR A 175 1.28 -15.22 14.65
N ILE A 176 2.17 -16.21 14.54
CA ILE A 176 1.84 -17.52 13.94
C ILE A 176 0.62 -18.15 14.65
N LYS A 177 0.57 -18.06 15.99
CA LYS A 177 -0.53 -18.60 16.80
C LYS A 177 -1.87 -17.92 16.50
N GLU A 178 -1.86 -16.60 16.32
CA GLU A 178 -3.07 -15.85 15.97
C GLU A 178 -3.55 -16.14 14.56
N TYR A 179 -2.62 -16.28 13.61
CA TYR A 179 -2.94 -16.68 12.25
C TYR A 179 -3.59 -18.08 12.21
N ASP A 180 -3.01 -19.05 12.92
CA ASP A 180 -3.58 -20.39 13.01
C ASP A 180 -4.94 -20.42 13.70
N LYS A 181 -5.13 -19.60 14.74
CA LYS A 181 -6.43 -19.43 15.38
C LYS A 181 -7.46 -18.89 14.40
N LEU A 182 -7.14 -17.80 13.68
CA LEU A 182 -8.02 -17.21 12.68
C LEU A 182 -8.40 -18.23 11.60
N LYS A 183 -7.43 -19.02 11.10
CA LYS A 183 -7.67 -20.10 10.15
C LYS A 183 -8.65 -21.12 10.70
N ASN A 184 -8.42 -21.62 11.91
CA ASN A 184 -9.28 -22.64 12.53
C ASN A 184 -10.71 -22.11 12.75
N ASP A 185 -10.85 -20.87 13.21
CA ASP A 185 -12.15 -20.22 13.41
C ASP A 185 -12.93 -20.10 12.08
N MET A 186 -12.25 -19.74 10.98
CA MET A 186 -12.84 -19.69 9.63
C MET A 186 -13.25 -21.07 9.12
N VAL A 187 -12.44 -22.10 9.37
CA VAL A 187 -12.74 -23.49 8.99
C VAL A 187 -13.94 -24.04 9.77
N GLN A 188 -14.14 -23.65 11.02
CA GLN A 188 -15.25 -24.16 11.84
C GLN A 188 -16.56 -23.39 11.61
N THR A 189 -16.50 -22.12 11.20
CA THR A 189 -17.69 -21.27 11.07
C THR A 189 -18.36 -21.43 9.70
N LYS A 190 -19.70 -21.49 9.64
CA LYS A 190 -20.46 -21.59 8.37
C LYS A 190 -20.58 -20.26 7.61
N LYS A 191 -20.52 -19.13 8.33
CA LYS A 191 -20.65 -17.78 7.80
C LYS A 191 -19.40 -16.97 8.12
N ILE A 192 -18.69 -16.54 7.08
CA ILE A 192 -17.46 -15.76 7.16
C ILE A 192 -17.79 -14.31 6.76
N ASN A 193 -17.52 -13.35 7.64
CA ASN A 193 -17.60 -11.94 7.31
C ASN A 193 -16.19 -11.37 7.21
N ILE A 194 -15.75 -11.02 6.00
CA ILE A 194 -14.39 -10.53 5.77
C ILE A 194 -14.26 -9.12 6.35
N ASN A 195 -13.48 -9.00 7.41
CA ASN A 195 -13.20 -7.74 8.11
C ASN A 195 -12.13 -6.95 7.37
N ASP A 196 -12.30 -5.64 7.24
CA ASP A 196 -11.32 -4.69 6.71
C ASP A 196 -9.92 -4.81 7.36
N GLN A 197 -9.85 -5.01 8.68
CA GLN A 197 -8.60 -5.12 9.42
C GLN A 197 -7.84 -6.43 9.10
N LEU A 198 -8.58 -7.54 8.99
CA LEU A 198 -8.01 -8.86 8.71
C LEU A 198 -8.24 -9.27 7.25
N TYR A 199 -8.48 -8.32 6.35
CA TYR A 199 -8.91 -8.63 5.00
C TYR A 199 -7.87 -9.45 4.24
N VAL A 200 -6.61 -9.02 4.29
CA VAL A 200 -5.49 -9.71 3.63
C VAL A 200 -5.33 -11.14 4.18
N PRO A 201 -5.14 -11.38 5.50
CA PRO A 201 -4.99 -12.74 6.00
C PRO A 201 -6.24 -13.60 5.78
N MET A 202 -7.46 -13.06 5.89
CA MET A 202 -8.68 -13.81 5.61
C MET A 202 -8.78 -14.22 4.14
N MET A 203 -8.43 -13.32 3.21
CA MET A 203 -8.40 -13.66 1.78
C MET A 203 -7.35 -14.72 1.47
N THR A 204 -6.15 -14.61 2.07
CA THR A 204 -5.09 -15.62 1.95
C THR A 204 -5.55 -16.97 2.48
N ILE A 205 -6.16 -17.02 3.67
CA ILE A 205 -6.71 -18.26 4.26
C ILE A 205 -7.74 -18.90 3.31
N ILE A 206 -8.64 -18.11 2.71
CA ILE A 206 -9.64 -18.61 1.77
C ILE A 206 -8.97 -19.25 0.54
N GLN A 207 -7.95 -18.58 -0.02
CA GLN A 207 -7.24 -19.05 -1.21
C GLN A 207 -6.42 -20.32 -0.92
N ASP A 208 -5.70 -20.34 0.20
CA ASP A 208 -4.78 -21.44 0.55
C ASP A 208 -5.51 -22.68 1.10
N ASN A 209 -6.73 -22.50 1.64
CA ASN A 209 -7.51 -23.58 2.27
C ASN A 209 -8.86 -23.80 1.57
N LEU A 210 -8.90 -23.58 0.25
CA LEU A 210 -10.12 -23.64 -0.55
C LEU A 210 -11.00 -24.88 -0.29
N PRO A 211 -10.47 -26.12 -0.23
CA PRO A 211 -11.31 -27.31 0.02
C PRO A 211 -12.16 -27.22 1.30
N SER A 212 -11.62 -26.61 2.36
CA SER A 212 -12.32 -26.42 3.62
C SER A 212 -13.26 -25.21 3.63
N MET A 213 -13.25 -24.38 2.58
CA MET A 213 -14.05 -23.17 2.47
C MET A 213 -15.29 -23.35 1.60
N ILE A 214 -15.31 -24.36 0.73
CA ILE A 214 -16.43 -24.65 -0.19
C ILE A 214 -17.73 -24.84 0.60
N GLY A 215 -18.81 -24.24 0.09
CA GLY A 215 -20.15 -24.31 0.69
C GLY A 215 -20.40 -23.30 1.81
N LYS A 216 -19.37 -22.65 2.36
CA LYS A 216 -19.53 -21.60 3.37
C LYS A 216 -20.13 -20.33 2.76
N THR A 217 -20.89 -19.60 3.57
CA THR A 217 -21.40 -18.28 3.19
C THR A 217 -20.34 -17.24 3.51
N VAL A 218 -19.97 -16.39 2.55
CA VAL A 218 -19.00 -15.31 2.73
C VAL A 218 -19.63 -13.97 2.41
N SER A 219 -19.28 -12.94 3.18
CA SER A 219 -19.62 -11.53 2.93
C SER A 219 -18.34 -10.72 2.83
N THR A 220 -18.19 -9.95 1.74
CA THR A 220 -17.02 -9.10 1.51
C THR A 220 -17.40 -7.80 0.80
N LYS A 221 -16.55 -6.79 0.95
CA LYS A 221 -16.69 -5.49 0.31
C LYS A 221 -15.49 -5.25 -0.60
N GLY A 222 -15.71 -4.65 -1.76
CA GLY A 222 -14.64 -4.28 -2.68
C GLY A 222 -15.16 -3.48 -3.86
N PHE A 223 -14.24 -2.94 -4.64
CA PHE A 223 -14.58 -2.35 -5.94
C PHE A 223 -14.73 -3.44 -7.00
N VAL A 224 -15.61 -3.19 -7.96
CA VAL A 224 -15.82 -4.07 -9.11
C VAL A 224 -14.65 -3.94 -10.06
N TYR A 225 -13.92 -5.04 -10.24
CA TYR A 225 -12.89 -5.18 -11.25
C TYR A 225 -13.28 -6.25 -12.26
N ARG A 226 -12.97 -6.02 -13.54
CA ARG A 226 -13.25 -6.97 -14.62
C ARG A 226 -12.01 -7.24 -15.42
N GLU A 227 -11.60 -8.50 -15.41
CA GLU A 227 -10.57 -9.02 -16.28
C GLU A 227 -11.06 -9.10 -17.73
N LYS A 228 -10.12 -8.97 -18.68
CA LYS A 228 -10.45 -8.97 -20.11
C LYS A 228 -11.08 -10.28 -20.58
N ASN A 229 -10.68 -11.41 -19.95
CA ASN A 229 -11.09 -12.75 -20.35
C ASN A 229 -12.28 -13.31 -19.53
N PHE A 230 -12.90 -12.50 -18.66
CA PHE A 230 -14.02 -12.94 -17.84
C PHE A 230 -15.34 -12.94 -18.62
N MET A 231 -16.22 -13.90 -18.30
CA MET A 231 -17.59 -13.87 -18.80
C MET A 231 -18.35 -12.66 -18.21
N GLN A 232 -19.41 -12.20 -18.88
CA GLN A 232 -20.16 -11.02 -18.43
C GLN A 232 -20.77 -11.18 -17.03
N ASN A 233 -21.09 -12.41 -16.64
CA ASN A 233 -21.59 -12.79 -15.32
C ASN A 233 -20.49 -12.96 -14.27
N GLN A 234 -19.24 -12.59 -14.57
CA GLN A 234 -18.10 -12.68 -13.65
C GLN A 234 -17.47 -11.31 -13.42
N ILE A 235 -17.08 -11.08 -12.17
CA ILE A 235 -16.31 -9.93 -11.73
C ILE A 235 -15.30 -10.39 -10.67
N ILE A 236 -14.33 -9.54 -10.35
CA ILE A 236 -13.52 -9.65 -9.14
C ILE A 236 -14.01 -8.57 -8.19
N VAL A 237 -14.31 -8.97 -6.95
CA VAL A 237 -14.54 -8.03 -5.85
C VAL A 237 -13.19 -7.81 -5.17
N ALA A 238 -12.59 -6.66 -5.42
CA ALA A 238 -11.19 -6.40 -5.06
C ALA A 238 -11.04 -5.24 -4.07
N ARG A 239 -9.93 -5.27 -3.32
CA ARG A 239 -9.38 -4.13 -2.58
C ARG A 239 -7.88 -4.04 -2.82
N PHE A 240 -7.36 -2.82 -2.81
CA PHE A 240 -5.92 -2.59 -2.82
C PHE A 240 -5.36 -2.81 -1.41
N GLY A 241 -4.43 -3.73 -1.27
CA GLY A 241 -3.63 -3.92 -0.05
C GLY A 241 -2.31 -3.17 -0.15
N ILE A 242 -1.94 -2.41 0.89
CA ILE A 242 -0.65 -1.71 0.98
C ILE A 242 0.10 -2.14 2.23
N SER A 243 1.42 -2.16 2.16
CA SER A 243 2.27 -2.45 3.33
C SER A 243 2.82 -1.16 3.94
N CYS A 244 3.22 -0.19 3.12
CA CYS A 244 3.77 1.11 3.53
C CYS A 244 3.18 2.29 2.75
N CYS A 245 2.92 2.17 1.44
CA CYS A 245 2.41 3.26 0.60
C CYS A 245 1.79 2.77 -0.70
N VAL A 246 1.03 3.60 -1.40
CA VAL A 246 0.35 3.24 -2.67
C VAL A 246 1.29 2.72 -3.76
N ALA A 247 2.59 3.00 -3.69
CA ALA A 247 3.57 2.44 -4.62
C ALA A 247 3.65 0.91 -4.51
N ASP A 248 3.56 0.38 -3.29
CA ASP A 248 3.62 -1.07 -3.00
C ASP A 248 2.28 -1.80 -3.11
N ALA A 249 1.22 -1.09 -3.54
CA ALA A 249 -0.12 -1.64 -3.56
C ALA A 249 -0.20 -2.94 -4.35
N SER A 250 -0.90 -3.93 -3.79
CA SER A 250 -1.23 -5.21 -4.43
C SER A 250 -2.74 -5.38 -4.46
N VAL A 251 -3.26 -6.12 -5.44
CA VAL A 251 -4.71 -6.33 -5.57
C VAL A 251 -5.10 -7.64 -4.89
N TYR A 252 -5.93 -7.54 -3.87
CA TYR A 252 -6.50 -8.68 -3.15
C TYR A 252 -7.99 -8.77 -3.46
N GLY A 253 -8.39 -9.86 -4.10
CA GLY A 253 -9.78 -10.05 -4.50
C GLY A 253 -10.16 -11.51 -4.61
N ILE A 254 -11.46 -11.72 -4.82
CA ILE A 254 -12.05 -13.02 -5.07
C ILE A 254 -13.00 -12.89 -6.26
N MET A 255 -12.97 -13.89 -7.14
CA MET A 255 -13.94 -13.95 -8.23
C MET A 255 -15.35 -14.04 -7.65
N ALA A 256 -16.31 -13.36 -8.26
CA ALA A 256 -17.72 -13.47 -7.92
C ALA A 256 -18.55 -13.62 -9.19
N SER A 257 -19.44 -14.61 -9.19
CA SER A 257 -20.27 -14.99 -10.33
C SER A 257 -21.76 -14.81 -10.00
N GLY A 258 -22.52 -14.21 -10.93
CA GLY A 258 -23.96 -13.98 -10.76
C GLY A 258 -24.51 -12.96 -11.75
N ASN A 259 -25.63 -12.32 -11.42
CA ASN A 259 -26.19 -11.23 -12.24
C ASN A 259 -25.41 -9.92 -12.03
N VAL A 260 -24.22 -9.85 -12.61
CA VAL A 260 -23.28 -8.73 -12.44
C VAL A 260 -22.99 -7.98 -13.74
N ALA A 261 -23.45 -8.42 -14.91
CA ALA A 261 -23.09 -7.88 -16.23
C ALA A 261 -23.23 -6.35 -16.35
N THR A 262 -24.23 -5.76 -15.70
CA THR A 262 -24.51 -4.31 -15.76
C THR A 262 -23.72 -3.49 -14.73
N LEU A 263 -22.92 -4.13 -13.87
CA LEU A 263 -22.12 -3.40 -12.88
C LEU A 263 -20.95 -2.67 -13.54
N PRO A 264 -20.84 -1.34 -13.34
CA PRO A 264 -19.71 -0.58 -13.82
C PRO A 264 -18.44 -0.96 -13.05
N LYS A 265 -17.28 -0.79 -13.70
CA LYS A 265 -15.98 -0.84 -13.04
C LYS A 265 -15.92 0.22 -11.93
N ASP A 266 -15.10 -0.03 -10.92
CA ASP A 266 -14.74 0.94 -9.85
C ASP A 266 -15.86 1.31 -8.88
N LYS A 267 -17.05 0.74 -9.08
CA LYS A 267 -18.13 0.86 -8.11
C LYS A 267 -17.90 -0.09 -6.95
N TRP A 268 -18.05 0.44 -5.75
CA TRP A 268 -17.98 -0.34 -4.53
C TRP A 268 -19.26 -1.13 -4.33
N VAL A 269 -19.09 -2.41 -4.03
CA VAL A 269 -20.16 -3.35 -3.76
C VAL A 269 -19.88 -4.13 -2.49
N GLN A 270 -20.95 -4.51 -1.80
CA GLN A 270 -20.93 -5.57 -0.80
C GLN A 270 -21.58 -6.80 -1.40
N VAL A 271 -20.83 -7.90 -1.44
CA VAL A 271 -21.27 -9.19 -1.98
C VAL A 271 -21.41 -10.17 -0.84
N THR A 272 -22.54 -10.89 -0.82
CA THR A 272 -22.76 -12.05 0.04
C THR A 272 -23.16 -13.24 -0.81
N GLY A 273 -22.50 -14.37 -0.60
CA GLY A 273 -22.71 -15.54 -1.43
C GLY A 273 -22.08 -16.79 -0.84
N THR A 274 -22.08 -17.88 -1.61
CA THR A 274 -21.47 -19.14 -1.22
C THR A 274 -20.12 -19.30 -1.91
N ILE A 275 -19.10 -19.74 -1.18
CA ILE A 275 -17.79 -20.07 -1.75
C ILE A 275 -17.89 -21.37 -2.54
N GLU A 276 -17.46 -21.33 -3.78
CA GLU A 276 -17.30 -22.45 -4.70
C GLU A 276 -15.87 -22.41 -5.27
N GLN A 277 -15.54 -23.38 -6.11
CA GLN A 277 -14.27 -23.43 -6.83
C GLN A 277 -14.54 -23.36 -8.33
N THR A 278 -13.61 -22.79 -9.08
CA THR A 278 -13.67 -22.76 -10.55
C THR A 278 -12.28 -22.86 -11.16
N GLN A 279 -12.21 -23.22 -12.43
CA GLN A 279 -10.97 -23.25 -13.19
C GLN A 279 -10.77 -21.91 -13.89
N TYR A 280 -9.61 -21.30 -13.69
CA TYR A 280 -9.21 -20.08 -14.36
C TYR A 280 -7.70 -20.12 -14.63
N ASP A 281 -7.31 -19.87 -15.87
CA ASP A 281 -5.91 -19.80 -16.30
C ASP A 281 -5.06 -21.03 -15.89
N GLY A 282 -5.65 -22.22 -16.04
CA GLY A 282 -5.01 -23.49 -15.67
C GLY A 282 -4.98 -23.81 -14.16
N GLY A 283 -5.42 -22.90 -13.30
CA GLY A 283 -5.47 -23.07 -11.85
C GLY A 283 -6.90 -23.21 -11.29
N THR A 284 -7.03 -23.86 -10.12
CA THR A 284 -8.27 -23.86 -9.33
C THR A 284 -8.28 -22.65 -8.41
N ILE A 285 -9.30 -21.81 -8.52
CA ILE A 285 -9.44 -20.60 -7.71
C ILE A 285 -10.79 -20.56 -6.97
N PRO A 286 -10.88 -19.86 -5.82
CA PRO A 286 -12.16 -19.59 -5.17
C PRO A 286 -13.03 -18.65 -6.01
N THR A 287 -14.34 -18.93 -6.04
CA THR A 287 -15.36 -18.04 -6.61
C THR A 287 -16.54 -17.91 -5.65
N ILE A 288 -17.14 -16.73 -5.58
CA ILE A 288 -18.37 -16.49 -4.82
C ILE A 288 -19.56 -16.60 -5.77
N ASN A 289 -20.42 -17.59 -5.54
CA ASN A 289 -21.74 -17.62 -6.14
C ASN A 289 -22.64 -16.60 -5.41
N ILE A 290 -22.95 -15.49 -6.07
CA ILE A 290 -23.59 -14.32 -5.47
C ILE A 290 -25.05 -14.62 -5.15
N LYS A 291 -25.40 -14.53 -3.86
CA LYS A 291 -26.79 -14.58 -3.38
C LYS A 291 -27.40 -13.19 -3.21
N GLN A 292 -26.58 -12.24 -2.76
CA GLN A 292 -26.97 -10.85 -2.55
C GLN A 292 -25.81 -9.93 -2.92
N ILE A 293 -26.14 -8.84 -3.61
CA ILE A 293 -25.20 -7.78 -3.94
C ILE A 293 -25.86 -6.43 -3.69
N SER A 294 -25.12 -5.51 -3.10
CA SER A 294 -25.58 -4.13 -2.88
C SER A 294 -24.47 -3.15 -3.25
N LYS A 295 -24.86 -2.04 -3.90
CA LYS A 295 -23.94 -0.92 -4.17
C LYS A 295 -23.75 -0.17 -2.86
N ILE A 296 -22.50 0.15 -2.54
CA ILE A 296 -22.15 0.92 -1.34
C ILE A 296 -21.29 2.12 -1.75
N ALA A 297 -21.25 3.14 -0.90
CA ALA A 297 -20.24 4.20 -1.05
C ALA A 297 -18.84 3.62 -0.81
N ALA A 298 -17.83 4.23 -1.44
CA ALA A 298 -16.43 3.89 -1.14
C ALA A 298 -16.18 4.05 0.37
N PRO A 299 -15.58 3.06 1.05
CA PRO A 299 -15.21 3.20 2.46
C PRO A 299 -14.28 4.38 2.65
N LYS A 300 -14.38 5.04 3.80
CA LYS A 300 -13.42 6.10 4.19
C LYS A 300 -11.97 5.61 4.13
N GLN A 301 -11.76 4.33 4.44
CA GLN A 301 -10.50 3.62 4.29
C GLN A 301 -10.60 2.61 3.12
N PRO A 302 -10.26 3.01 1.89
CA PRO A 302 -10.38 2.14 0.72
C PRO A 302 -9.32 1.03 0.71
N TYR A 303 -8.14 1.30 1.24
CA TYR A 303 -7.02 0.36 1.30
C TYR A 303 -7.11 -0.57 2.50
N VAL A 304 -6.72 -1.82 2.29
CA VAL A 304 -6.48 -2.81 3.36
C VAL A 304 -4.98 -2.93 3.61
N PHE A 305 -4.59 -3.48 4.75
CA PHE A 305 -3.18 -3.51 5.14
C PHE A 305 -2.63 -4.92 5.11
N ASP A 306 -1.50 -5.08 4.42
CA ASP A 306 -0.69 -6.29 4.52
C ASP A 306 0.32 -6.11 5.64
N VAL A 307 -0.01 -6.70 6.78
CA VAL A 307 0.76 -6.57 8.03
C VAL A 307 1.79 -7.69 8.19
N GLY A 308 1.77 -8.70 7.31
CA GLY A 308 2.63 -9.87 7.42
C GLY A 308 2.35 -10.72 8.66
N ILE A 309 3.18 -11.76 8.83
CA ILE A 309 3.18 -12.64 10.00
C ILE A 309 4.46 -12.36 10.78
N LYS A 310 4.35 -12.11 12.08
CA LYS A 310 5.47 -11.95 12.99
C LYS A 310 6.09 -13.32 13.27
N ILE A 311 7.36 -13.48 12.89
CA ILE A 311 8.18 -14.62 13.27
C ILE A 311 8.76 -14.29 14.65
N GLU A 312 8.42 -15.10 15.65
CA GLU A 312 8.98 -15.02 17.00
C GLU A 312 10.33 -15.72 17.09
#